data_AF-A0A182NDZ5-F1
#
_entry.id   AF-A0A182NDZ5-F1
#
_cell.length_a   1.000
_cell.length_b   1.000
_cell.length_c   1.000
_cell.angle_alpha   90.00
_cell.angle_beta   90.00
_cell.angle_gamma   90.00
#
_symmetry.space_group_name_H-M   'P 1'
#
loop_
_entity.id
_entity.type
_entity.pdbx_description
1 polymer ?
#
loop_
_entity_poly.entity_id
_entity_poly.type
_entity_poly.pdbx_seq_one_letter_code
_entity_poly.pdbx_strand_id
1 'polypeptide(L)'
;MANQASVPIFFDTEENLNVAERLERKQCEQTEIIRWKHRFQKLDAIKPGETLEAFQIRCLNKRLVHLEREKAQKELQLKISNAPVHRRDADILRGFILRMLDDALRYDRQIEAAKTDMNELASQIKRANDELDSATKTVPSDFVFAEALEKSRRQLMAMESRLHNARLLEGKLHAENRNQRNITDNMLVERKLYNRQWQQYVLELNRNRKFLLDMIERATLAFNQGEDLCHRIDSLKAQENKDKRARVQQMVEVERQIVGTRHDNEFLRAKQFQRSVAELDPRLVRKRDLFKEAHRANINRFGVIINDTKTYLQLEAVQGVLYEIEKQQDKYMALFKYMNATNANIEEANGIARDLDKDSERLHEGERRKRLADERHVKSEIQQLQNAHIHTMALKQETLAQQEALEVKLVIVKQALSLVGCDREEMAALLTGSNGRSDRNQLSEDRLMKTLSTIERKVLNLVQLSSTGPPAEQDPPVSALYGSQQCAECAEGQDVNQHDERIVLPTDHRHLVENVQRRTTAPEMQYRLHTLSQCKLPRSRMLVNKRYQ
;
A
#
# COMPACT_ATOMS: atom_id res chain seq x y z
N MET A 1 -47.71 -19.98 94.19
CA MET A 1 -46.53 -20.42 94.98
C MET A 1 -46.62 -19.70 96.32
N ALA A 2 -47.36 -20.24 97.27
CA ALA A 2 -46.96 -21.27 98.25
C ALA A 2 -46.00 -20.71 99.32
N ASN A 3 -46.55 -20.24 100.44
CA ASN A 3 -46.21 -20.76 101.75
C ASN A 3 -47.27 -20.34 102.78
N GLN A 4 -48.08 -21.32 103.15
CA GLN A 4 -48.95 -21.32 104.32
C GLN A 4 -48.07 -21.53 105.56
N ALA A 5 -48.31 -20.75 106.62
CA ALA A 5 -47.90 -21.08 107.98
C ALA A 5 -49.14 -21.09 108.87
N SER A 6 -49.30 -22.20 109.57
CA SER A 6 -50.42 -22.62 110.41
C SER A 6 -50.47 -21.89 111.76
N VAL A 7 -51.56 -21.13 111.94
CA VAL A 7 -52.45 -20.94 113.10
C VAL A 7 -52.15 -21.73 114.40
N PRO A 8 -52.48 -21.16 115.58
CA PRO A 8 -53.39 -21.88 116.47
C PRO A 8 -54.66 -21.08 116.80
N ILE A 9 -55.77 -21.79 116.57
CA ILE A 9 -57.16 -21.48 116.84
C ILE A 9 -57.37 -21.70 118.34
N PHE A 10 -57.89 -20.70 119.03
CA PHE A 10 -58.59 -20.88 120.30
C PHE A 10 -60.05 -20.50 120.04
N PHE A 11 -60.81 -21.47 119.51
CA PHE A 11 -62.25 -21.51 119.63
C PHE A 11 -62.54 -22.62 120.64
N ASP A 12 -62.95 -22.26 121.85
CA ASP A 12 -63.70 -23.20 122.69
C ASP A 12 -65.18 -22.84 122.60
N THR A 13 -65.90 -23.87 122.19
CA THR A 13 -67.31 -24.03 121.92
C THR A 13 -68.19 -23.77 123.14
N GLU A 14 -69.12 -22.81 123.04
CA GLU A 14 -70.33 -22.78 123.87
C GLU A 14 -71.61 -22.97 123.02
N GLU A 15 -71.55 -23.83 122.00
CA GLU A 15 -72.74 -24.37 121.35
C GLU A 15 -72.89 -25.81 121.83
N ASN A 16 -74.03 -26.11 122.50
CA ASN A 16 -74.49 -27.41 123.05
C ASN A 16 -74.43 -27.61 124.58
N LEU A 17 -74.93 -26.65 125.39
CA LEU A 17 -75.34 -26.91 126.79
C LEU A 17 -76.68 -26.21 127.10
N ASN A 18 -77.53 -26.88 127.89
CA ASN A 18 -78.90 -26.48 128.24
C ASN A 18 -78.90 -25.23 129.16
N VAL A 19 -79.93 -24.39 129.06
CA VAL A 19 -79.98 -23.02 129.65
C VAL A 19 -79.84 -23.01 131.18
N ALA A 20 -80.25 -24.08 131.87
CA ALA A 20 -80.10 -24.22 133.32
C ALA A 20 -78.64 -24.42 133.78
N GLU A 21 -77.84 -25.18 133.03
CA GLU A 21 -76.46 -25.52 133.40
C GLU A 21 -75.49 -24.33 133.19
N ARG A 22 -75.81 -23.41 132.26
CA ARG A 22 -75.04 -22.15 132.07
C ARG A 22 -75.19 -21.19 133.26
N LEU A 23 -76.31 -21.21 133.96
CA LEU A 23 -76.54 -20.33 135.10
C LEU A 23 -75.81 -20.84 136.36
N GLU A 24 -75.79 -22.16 136.56
CA GLU A 24 -75.05 -22.81 137.65
C GLU A 24 -73.53 -22.64 137.50
N ARG A 25 -72.98 -22.80 136.28
CA ARG A 25 -71.54 -22.57 136.06
C ARG A 25 -71.11 -21.13 136.33
N LYS A 26 -71.92 -20.14 135.91
CA LYS A 26 -71.65 -18.72 136.22
C LYS A 26 -71.75 -18.41 137.71
N GLN A 27 -72.64 -19.08 138.46
CA GLN A 27 -72.70 -18.93 139.91
C GLN A 27 -71.49 -19.59 140.60
N CYS A 28 -71.05 -20.76 140.15
CA CYS A 28 -69.82 -21.40 140.65
C CYS A 28 -68.58 -20.53 140.38
N GLU A 29 -68.41 -20.01 139.16
CA GLU A 29 -67.30 -19.10 138.82
C GLU A 29 -67.33 -17.81 139.65
N GLN A 30 -68.51 -17.23 139.89
CA GLN A 30 -68.66 -16.06 140.75
C GLN A 30 -68.30 -16.36 142.22
N THR A 31 -68.67 -17.53 142.75
CA THR A 31 -68.29 -17.94 144.11
C THR A 31 -66.79 -18.22 144.25
N GLU A 32 -66.15 -18.80 143.23
CA GLU A 32 -64.70 -18.98 143.21
C GLU A 32 -63.97 -17.65 143.12
N ILE A 33 -64.43 -16.71 142.29
CA ILE A 33 -63.87 -15.35 142.21
C ILE A 33 -63.98 -14.62 143.56
N ILE A 34 -65.10 -14.77 144.28
CA ILE A 34 -65.25 -14.20 145.63
C ILE A 34 -64.26 -14.85 146.62
N ARG A 35 -64.05 -16.16 146.53
CA ARG A 35 -63.09 -16.90 147.36
C ARG A 35 -61.65 -16.44 147.12
N TRP A 36 -61.28 -16.23 145.85
CA TRP A 36 -59.96 -15.71 145.46
C TRP A 36 -59.77 -14.24 145.88
N LYS A 37 -60.81 -13.39 145.78
CA LYS A 37 -60.77 -12.01 146.31
C LYS A 37 -60.54 -11.98 147.82
N HIS A 38 -61.13 -12.90 148.58
CA HIS A 38 -60.94 -13.00 150.03
C HIS A 38 -59.54 -13.51 150.43
N ARG A 39 -58.90 -14.35 149.60
CA ARG A 39 -57.50 -14.79 149.80
C ARG A 39 -56.50 -13.70 149.44
N PHE A 40 -56.74 -12.92 148.38
CA PHE A 40 -55.91 -11.77 148.04
C PHE A 40 -55.96 -10.67 149.11
N GLN A 41 -57.13 -10.38 149.68
CA GLN A 41 -57.25 -9.42 150.80
C GLN A 41 -56.52 -9.86 152.08
N LYS A 42 -56.31 -11.16 152.31
CA LYS A 42 -55.50 -11.66 153.45
C LYS A 42 -54.00 -11.57 153.20
N LEU A 43 -53.54 -11.57 151.94
CA LEU A 43 -52.13 -11.33 151.59
C LEU A 43 -51.80 -9.83 151.57
N ASP A 44 -52.76 -8.95 151.28
CA ASP A 44 -52.61 -7.49 151.36
C ASP A 44 -52.64 -6.91 152.79
N ALA A 45 -53.02 -7.72 153.81
CA ALA A 45 -53.11 -7.29 155.21
C ALA A 45 -51.76 -7.27 155.97
N ILE A 46 -50.66 -7.69 155.33
CA ILE A 46 -49.30 -7.53 155.88
C ILE A 46 -48.72 -6.19 155.36
N LYS A 47 -48.90 -5.13 156.13
CA LYS A 47 -48.00 -3.97 156.12
C LYS A 47 -46.90 -4.20 157.16
N PRO A 48 -45.70 -3.59 157.09
CA PRO A 48 -45.05 -2.78 156.05
C PRO A 48 -43.64 -3.34 155.70
N GLY A 49 -42.91 -2.79 154.73
CA GLY A 49 -41.81 -1.87 155.03
C GLY A 49 -40.49 -2.60 155.37
N GLU A 50 -39.45 -2.38 154.56
CA GLU A 50 -38.04 -2.78 154.81
C GLU A 50 -37.58 -4.18 154.36
N THR A 51 -37.90 -4.59 153.13
CA THR A 51 -37.09 -5.58 152.39
C THR A 51 -36.70 -5.07 151.01
N LEU A 52 -35.50 -5.44 150.55
CA LEU A 52 -34.87 -4.99 149.29
C LEU A 52 -35.71 -5.31 148.04
N GLU A 53 -36.54 -6.35 148.12
CA GLU A 53 -37.44 -6.80 147.05
C GLU A 53 -38.61 -5.84 146.79
N ALA A 54 -39.13 -5.17 147.83
CA ALA A 54 -40.23 -4.21 147.69
C ALA A 54 -39.82 -2.92 146.95
N PHE A 55 -38.55 -2.51 147.06
CA PHE A 55 -37.99 -1.38 146.30
C PHE A 55 -37.85 -1.72 144.81
N GLN A 56 -37.36 -2.92 144.48
CA GLN A 56 -37.23 -3.38 143.10
C GLN A 56 -38.59 -3.46 142.38
N ILE A 57 -39.64 -3.95 143.06
CA ILE A 57 -41.00 -4.00 142.49
C ILE A 57 -41.54 -2.58 142.19
N ARG A 58 -41.25 -1.58 143.04
CA ARG A 58 -41.64 -0.18 142.77
C ARG A 58 -40.94 0.41 141.54
N CYS A 59 -39.65 0.13 141.36
CA CYS A 59 -38.89 0.56 140.19
C CYS A 59 -39.41 -0.10 138.90
N LEU A 60 -39.69 -1.40 138.95
CA LEU A 60 -40.27 -2.14 137.83
C LEU A 60 -41.67 -1.59 137.46
N ASN A 61 -42.53 -1.31 138.44
CA ASN A 61 -43.84 -0.72 138.18
C ASN A 61 -43.75 0.69 137.56
N LYS A 62 -42.81 1.54 138.00
CA LYS A 62 -42.58 2.84 137.33
C LYS A 62 -42.12 2.67 135.88
N ARG A 63 -41.28 1.67 135.59
CA ARG A 63 -40.83 1.36 134.23
C ARG A 63 -41.98 0.84 133.36
N LEU A 64 -42.86 0.01 133.93
CA LEU A 64 -44.03 -0.53 133.24
C LEU A 64 -44.99 0.59 132.81
N VAL A 65 -45.30 1.54 133.69
CA VAL A 65 -46.13 2.72 133.36
C VAL A 65 -45.48 3.59 132.27
N HIS A 66 -44.15 3.71 132.25
CA HIS A 66 -43.46 4.45 131.19
C HIS A 66 -43.56 3.74 129.83
N LEU A 67 -43.45 2.40 129.82
CA LEU A 67 -43.59 1.60 128.59
C LEU A 67 -45.03 1.62 128.06
N GLU A 68 -46.03 1.61 128.94
CA GLU A 68 -47.44 1.74 128.54
C GLU A 68 -47.73 3.10 127.90
N ARG A 69 -47.15 4.19 128.44
CA ARG A 69 -47.24 5.52 127.82
C ARG A 69 -46.58 5.57 126.45
N GLU A 70 -45.39 5.00 126.30
CA GLU A 70 -44.71 4.94 124.99
C GLU A 70 -45.49 4.11 123.97
N LYS A 71 -46.06 2.98 124.39
CA LYS A 71 -46.94 2.16 123.53
C LYS A 71 -48.14 2.97 123.06
N ALA A 72 -48.85 3.64 123.97
CA ALA A 72 -50.00 4.48 123.62
C ALA A 72 -49.61 5.62 122.66
N GLN A 73 -48.44 6.22 122.85
CA GLN A 73 -47.94 7.31 122.01
C GLN A 73 -47.58 6.82 120.59
N LYS A 74 -46.96 5.64 120.45
CA LYS A 74 -46.68 5.04 119.14
C LYS A 74 -47.94 4.54 118.42
N GLU A 75 -48.90 3.99 119.16
CA GLU A 75 -50.22 3.62 118.60
C GLU A 75 -50.97 4.85 118.06
N LEU A 76 -50.89 5.99 118.75
CA LEU A 76 -51.45 7.25 118.27
C LEU A 76 -50.76 7.71 116.97
N GLN A 77 -49.43 7.64 116.89
CA GLN A 77 -48.69 7.99 115.66
C GLN A 77 -49.03 7.07 114.48
N LEU A 78 -49.23 5.77 114.71
CA LEU A 78 -49.69 4.83 113.69
C LEU A 78 -51.13 5.12 113.23
N LYS A 79 -52.00 5.57 114.14
CA LYS A 79 -53.37 6.00 113.79
C LYS A 79 -53.38 7.32 113.03
N ILE A 80 -52.53 8.28 113.38
CA ILE A 80 -52.38 9.55 112.68
C ILE A 80 -51.84 9.32 111.27
N SER A 81 -50.74 8.55 111.11
CA SER A 81 -50.18 8.25 109.78
C SER A 81 -51.12 7.42 108.89
N ASN A 82 -51.93 6.52 109.46
CA ASN A 82 -52.99 5.80 108.74
C ASN A 82 -54.32 6.55 108.67
N ALA A 83 -54.37 7.82 109.09
CA ALA A 83 -55.58 8.61 108.98
C ALA A 83 -55.99 8.74 107.50
N PRO A 84 -57.30 8.75 107.22
CA PRO A 84 -57.82 8.78 105.85
C PRO A 84 -57.38 10.03 105.07
N VAL A 85 -57.01 11.12 105.75
CA VAL A 85 -56.50 12.36 105.13
C VAL A 85 -55.18 12.11 104.41
N HIS A 86 -54.19 11.50 105.07
CA HIS A 86 -52.88 11.25 104.46
C HIS A 86 -52.93 10.20 103.33
N ARG A 87 -53.88 9.25 103.39
CA ARG A 87 -54.10 8.31 102.27
C ARG A 87 -54.68 9.00 101.04
N ARG A 88 -55.64 9.92 101.22
CA ARG A 88 -56.22 10.70 100.11
C ARG A 88 -55.17 11.60 99.46
N ASP A 89 -54.33 12.25 100.25
CA ASP A 89 -53.23 13.07 99.72
C ASP A 89 -52.22 12.23 98.90
N ALA A 90 -51.90 11.03 99.38
CA ALA A 90 -51.03 10.08 98.66
C ALA A 90 -51.66 9.59 97.35
N ASP A 91 -52.97 9.33 97.32
CA ASP A 91 -53.68 8.91 96.10
C ASP A 91 -53.80 10.05 95.07
N ILE A 92 -53.98 11.30 95.52
CA ILE A 92 -53.96 12.48 94.63
C ILE A 92 -52.57 12.66 94.01
N LEU A 93 -51.51 12.57 94.81
CA LEU A 93 -50.12 12.63 94.34
C LEU A 93 -49.81 11.50 93.36
N ARG A 94 -50.28 10.27 93.64
CA ARG A 94 -50.14 9.14 92.73
C ARG A 94 -50.86 9.39 91.40
N GLY A 95 -52.07 9.92 91.43
CA GLY A 95 -52.82 10.29 90.23
C GLY A 95 -52.10 11.37 89.40
N PHE A 96 -51.48 12.36 90.06
CA PHE A 96 -50.67 13.37 89.39
C PHE A 96 -49.40 12.78 88.76
N ILE A 97 -48.70 11.89 89.45
CA ILE A 97 -47.50 11.21 88.93
C ILE A 97 -47.85 10.35 87.71
N LEU A 98 -48.97 9.62 87.74
CA LEU A 98 -49.40 8.80 86.61
C LEU A 98 -49.73 9.66 85.38
N ARG A 99 -50.40 10.80 85.55
CA ARG A 99 -50.64 11.74 84.44
C ARG A 99 -49.34 12.31 83.86
N MET A 100 -48.40 12.69 84.73
CA MET A 100 -47.09 13.17 84.29
C MET A 100 -46.30 12.08 83.53
N LEU A 101 -46.42 10.81 83.92
CA LEU A 101 -45.82 9.69 83.20
C LEU A 101 -46.49 9.46 81.84
N ASP A 102 -47.82 9.53 81.76
CA ASP A 102 -48.55 9.41 80.50
C ASP A 102 -48.20 10.57 79.54
N ASP A 103 -48.08 11.79 80.05
CA ASP A 103 -47.65 12.96 79.28
C ASP A 103 -46.20 12.81 78.82
N ALA A 104 -45.28 12.32 79.67
CA ALA A 104 -43.90 12.04 79.28
C ALA A 104 -43.83 11.01 78.14
N LEU A 105 -44.57 9.90 78.25
CA LEU A 105 -44.66 8.89 77.18
C LEU A 105 -45.26 9.45 75.89
N ARG A 106 -46.25 10.35 75.99
CA ARG A 106 -46.84 11.03 74.84
C ARG A 106 -45.83 11.94 74.16
N TYR A 107 -45.08 12.75 74.92
CA TYR A 107 -44.05 13.63 74.37
C TYR A 107 -42.90 12.83 73.77
N ASP A 108 -42.48 11.73 74.39
CA ASP A 108 -41.45 10.84 73.81
C ASP A 108 -41.90 10.29 72.44
N ARG A 109 -43.15 9.84 72.31
CA ARG A 109 -43.69 9.41 71.01
C ARG A 109 -43.71 10.54 69.98
N GLN A 110 -44.06 11.76 70.38
CA GLN A 110 -44.04 12.93 69.48
C GLN A 110 -42.62 13.31 69.07
N ILE A 111 -41.65 13.21 69.98
CA ILE A 111 -40.24 13.47 69.70
C ILE A 111 -39.71 12.43 68.72
N GLU A 112 -40.01 11.13 68.92
CA GLU A 112 -39.59 10.08 67.99
C GLU A 112 -40.21 10.25 66.61
N ALA A 113 -41.51 10.61 66.53
CA ALA A 113 -42.15 10.93 65.25
C ALA A 113 -41.49 12.15 64.55
N ALA A 114 -41.19 13.22 65.30
CA ALA A 114 -40.49 14.37 64.74
C ALA A 114 -39.07 14.01 64.28
N LYS A 115 -38.36 13.14 64.99
CA LYS A 115 -37.04 12.63 64.57
C LYS A 115 -37.13 11.81 63.30
N THR A 116 -38.15 10.96 63.14
CA THR A 116 -38.35 10.20 61.89
C THR A 116 -38.60 11.14 60.72
N ASP A 117 -39.44 12.17 60.91
CA ASP A 117 -39.73 13.17 59.87
C ASP A 117 -38.47 13.99 59.51
N MET A 118 -37.68 14.40 60.52
CA MET A 118 -36.41 15.09 60.29
C MET A 118 -35.41 14.22 59.50
N ASN A 119 -35.31 12.93 59.82
CA ASN A 119 -34.44 12.01 59.11
C ASN A 119 -34.91 11.79 57.67
N GLU A 120 -36.22 11.70 57.44
CA GLU A 120 -36.79 11.59 56.10
C GLU A 120 -36.50 12.85 55.27
N LEU A 121 -36.75 14.04 55.81
CA LEU A 121 -36.44 15.30 55.15
C LEU A 121 -34.94 15.44 54.86
N ALA A 122 -34.07 15.06 55.79
CA ALA A 122 -32.63 15.04 55.55
C ALA A 122 -32.25 14.10 54.39
N SER A 123 -32.91 12.93 54.29
CA SER A 123 -32.70 12.00 53.16
C SER A 123 -33.19 12.56 51.83
N GLN A 124 -34.31 13.28 51.83
CA GLN A 124 -34.86 13.94 50.64
C GLN A 124 -33.97 15.10 50.18
N ILE A 125 -33.49 15.92 51.11
CA ILE A 125 -32.51 16.99 50.84
C ILE A 125 -31.23 16.39 50.24
N LYS A 126 -30.73 15.28 50.80
CA LYS A 126 -29.54 14.61 50.27
C LYS A 126 -29.76 14.13 48.83
N ARG A 127 -30.89 13.45 48.55
CA ARG A 127 -31.23 13.01 47.19
C ARG A 127 -31.35 14.18 46.22
N ALA A 128 -32.03 15.25 46.60
CA ALA A 128 -32.17 16.44 45.78
C ALA A 128 -30.82 17.12 45.50
N ASN A 129 -29.91 17.15 46.48
CA ASN A 129 -28.54 17.65 46.29
C ASN A 129 -27.72 16.74 45.37
N ASP A 130 -27.82 15.41 45.53
CA ASP A 130 -27.14 14.45 44.66
C ASP A 130 -27.63 14.57 43.21
N GLU A 131 -28.94 14.76 43.02
CA GLU A 131 -29.56 15.01 41.71
C GLU A 131 -29.12 16.36 41.13
N LEU A 132 -29.09 17.43 41.92
CA LEU A 132 -28.60 18.74 41.52
C LEU A 132 -27.13 18.68 41.09
N ASP A 133 -26.27 18.04 41.88
CA ASP A 133 -24.86 17.84 41.57
C ASP A 133 -24.67 17.02 40.29
N SER A 134 -25.51 16.01 40.06
CA SER A 134 -25.49 15.23 38.83
C SER A 134 -25.90 16.10 37.62
N ALA A 135 -26.96 16.90 37.75
CA ALA A 135 -27.44 17.80 36.71
C ALA A 135 -26.41 18.89 36.39
N THR A 136 -25.81 19.51 37.41
CA THR A 136 -24.76 20.53 37.24
C THR A 136 -23.49 19.95 36.60
N LYS A 137 -23.16 18.67 36.81
CA LYS A 137 -22.07 18.00 36.09
C LYS A 137 -22.42 17.71 34.64
N THR A 138 -23.68 17.38 34.34
CA THR A 138 -24.12 17.05 32.97
C THR A 138 -24.34 18.27 32.08
N VAL A 139 -24.74 19.41 32.64
CA VAL A 139 -24.98 20.65 31.89
C VAL A 139 -23.71 21.49 31.95
N PRO A 140 -22.97 21.65 30.84
CA PRO A 140 -21.82 22.54 30.80
C PRO A 140 -22.28 23.96 31.11
N SER A 141 -21.46 24.71 31.88
CA SER A 141 -21.71 26.14 32.09
C SER A 141 -21.85 26.87 30.74
N ASP A 142 -22.74 27.86 30.66
CA ASP A 142 -22.95 28.70 29.47
C ASP A 142 -21.64 29.26 28.90
N PHE A 143 -20.66 29.52 29.76
CA PHE A 143 -19.31 29.92 29.36
C PHE A 143 -18.59 28.83 28.55
N VAL A 144 -18.60 27.58 29.00
CA VAL A 144 -17.99 26.43 28.32
C VAL A 144 -18.68 26.18 26.98
N PHE A 145 -20.00 26.31 26.95
CA PHE A 145 -20.76 26.20 25.69
C PHE A 145 -20.40 27.32 24.70
N ALA A 146 -20.32 28.58 25.16
CA ALA A 146 -19.91 29.70 24.33
C ALA A 146 -18.49 29.53 23.79
N GLU A 147 -17.55 29.04 24.62
CA GLU A 147 -16.17 28.75 24.20
C GLU A 147 -16.12 27.62 23.16
N ALA A 148 -16.90 26.54 23.34
CA ALA A 148 -17.00 25.45 22.38
C ALA A 148 -17.61 25.92 21.05
N LEU A 149 -18.65 26.76 21.09
CA LEU A 149 -19.26 27.36 19.91
C LEU A 149 -18.27 28.24 19.16
N GLU A 150 -17.50 29.05 19.87
CA GLU A 150 -16.49 29.93 19.30
C GLU A 150 -15.33 29.13 18.68
N LYS A 151 -14.88 28.05 19.32
CA LYS A 151 -13.93 27.09 18.74
C LYS A 151 -14.46 26.48 17.45
N SER A 152 -15.72 26.04 17.45
CA SER A 152 -16.38 25.49 16.26
C SER A 152 -16.47 26.52 15.13
N ARG A 153 -16.86 27.77 15.43
CA ARG A 153 -16.89 28.87 14.45
C ARG A 153 -15.52 29.13 13.84
N ARG A 154 -14.45 29.19 14.65
CA ARG A 154 -13.07 29.36 14.14
C ARG A 154 -12.64 28.21 13.25
N GLN A 155 -12.97 26.97 13.63
CA GLN A 155 -12.70 25.79 12.80
C GLN A 155 -13.45 25.87 11.47
N LEU A 156 -14.73 26.27 11.49
CA LEU A 156 -15.54 26.44 10.30
C LEU A 156 -14.95 27.52 9.38
N MET A 157 -14.60 28.69 9.91
CA MET A 157 -13.94 29.76 9.14
C MET A 157 -12.61 29.29 8.53
N ALA A 158 -11.82 28.50 9.26
CA ALA A 158 -10.57 27.95 8.74
C ALA A 158 -10.82 26.95 7.59
N MET A 159 -11.87 26.12 7.70
CA MET A 159 -12.26 25.20 6.63
C MET A 159 -12.80 25.94 5.41
N GLU A 160 -13.60 26.99 5.60
CA GLU A 160 -14.08 27.85 4.52
C GLU A 160 -12.93 28.56 3.80
N SER A 161 -11.96 29.09 4.55
CA SER A 161 -10.76 29.70 3.98
C SER A 161 -9.94 28.71 3.16
N ARG A 162 -9.74 27.48 3.66
CA ARG A 162 -9.07 26.40 2.92
C ARG A 162 -9.84 26.04 1.65
N LEU A 163 -11.16 25.92 1.72
CA LEU A 163 -12.01 25.63 0.56
C LEU A 163 -11.93 26.76 -0.48
N HIS A 164 -11.96 28.02 -0.04
CA HIS A 164 -11.82 29.17 -0.93
C HIS A 164 -10.46 29.16 -1.64
N ASN A 165 -9.37 28.93 -0.91
CA ASN A 165 -8.02 28.83 -1.48
C ASN A 165 -7.91 27.66 -2.46
N ALA A 166 -8.53 26.51 -2.15
CA ALA A 166 -8.57 25.36 -3.06
C ALA A 166 -9.32 25.69 -4.37
N ARG A 167 -10.47 26.38 -4.28
CA ARG A 167 -11.22 26.84 -5.47
C ARG A 167 -10.44 27.86 -6.30
N LEU A 168 -9.74 28.79 -5.65
CA LEU A 168 -8.87 29.74 -6.37
C LEU A 168 -7.72 29.03 -7.09
N LEU A 169 -7.09 28.05 -6.44
CA LEU A 169 -6.04 27.25 -7.05
C LEU A 169 -6.60 26.45 -8.24
N GLU A 170 -7.76 25.82 -8.08
CA GLU A 170 -8.44 25.10 -9.15
C GLU A 170 -8.72 26.02 -10.35
N GLY A 171 -9.26 27.22 -10.10
CA GLY A 171 -9.50 28.22 -11.13
C GLY A 171 -8.22 28.64 -11.87
N LYS A 172 -7.11 28.81 -11.16
CA LYS A 172 -5.79 29.10 -11.77
C LYS A 172 -5.32 27.95 -12.65
N LEU A 173 -5.39 26.72 -12.15
CA LEU A 173 -5.00 25.53 -12.90
C LEU A 173 -5.86 25.33 -14.15
N HIS A 174 -7.16 25.61 -14.09
CA HIS A 174 -8.04 25.57 -15.27
C HIS A 174 -7.69 26.66 -16.29
N ALA A 175 -7.36 27.87 -15.85
CA ALA A 175 -6.92 28.95 -16.73
C ALA A 175 -5.59 28.62 -17.41
N GLU A 176 -4.62 28.06 -16.67
CA GLU A 176 -3.34 27.58 -17.21
C GLU A 176 -3.55 26.43 -18.20
N ASN A 177 -4.40 25.45 -17.87
CA ASN A 177 -4.72 24.34 -18.76
C ASN A 177 -5.36 24.84 -20.06
N ARG A 178 -6.29 25.80 -19.98
CA ARG A 178 -6.89 26.43 -21.15
C ARG A 178 -5.84 27.15 -22.00
N ASN A 179 -4.89 27.86 -21.37
CA ASN A 179 -3.80 28.50 -22.09
C ASN A 179 -2.91 27.47 -22.82
N GLN A 180 -2.54 26.38 -22.15
CA GLN A 180 -1.76 25.29 -22.75
C GLN A 180 -2.49 24.63 -23.92
N ARG A 181 -3.81 24.44 -23.82
CA ARG A 181 -4.64 23.95 -24.94
C ARG A 181 -4.60 24.90 -26.13
N ASN A 182 -4.78 26.21 -25.89
CA ASN A 182 -4.69 27.21 -26.96
C ASN A 182 -3.31 27.21 -27.64
N ILE A 183 -2.23 27.10 -26.86
CA ILE A 183 -0.87 27.00 -27.40
C ILE A 183 -0.72 25.74 -28.27
N THR A 184 -1.24 24.60 -27.79
CA THR A 184 -1.22 23.34 -28.54
C THR A 184 -2.00 23.46 -29.85
N ASP A 185 -3.19 24.05 -29.82
CA ASP A 185 -4.01 24.28 -31.02
C ASP A 185 -3.30 25.19 -32.02
N ASN A 186 -2.66 26.26 -31.56
CA ASN A 186 -1.86 27.14 -32.41
C ASN A 186 -0.70 26.39 -33.07
N MET A 187 0.06 25.60 -32.30
CA MET A 187 1.15 24.77 -32.85
C MET A 187 0.64 23.74 -33.87
N LEU A 188 -0.55 23.19 -33.67
CA LEU A 188 -1.16 22.28 -34.64
C LEU A 188 -1.57 22.99 -35.94
N VAL A 189 -2.04 24.23 -35.86
CA VAL A 189 -2.33 25.07 -37.04
C VAL A 189 -1.04 25.40 -37.80
N GLU A 190 0.01 25.82 -37.10
CA GLU A 190 1.32 26.09 -37.70
C GLU A 190 1.91 24.84 -38.37
N ARG A 191 1.82 23.68 -37.72
CA ARG A 191 2.25 22.40 -38.30
C ARG A 191 1.49 22.07 -39.58
N LYS A 192 0.17 22.30 -39.62
CA LYS A 192 -0.64 22.10 -40.84
C LYS A 192 -0.19 23.02 -41.97
N LEU A 193 0.07 24.30 -41.66
CA LEU A 193 0.58 25.27 -42.64
C LEU A 193 1.95 24.86 -43.17
N TYR A 194 2.88 24.51 -42.28
CA TYR A 194 4.21 24.02 -42.65
C TYR A 194 4.13 22.78 -43.55
N ASN A 195 3.31 21.80 -43.19
CA ASN A 195 3.13 20.60 -44.01
C ASN A 195 2.59 20.92 -45.40
N ARG A 196 1.67 21.90 -45.53
CA ARG A 196 1.17 22.35 -46.82
C ARG A 196 2.29 22.98 -47.67
N GLN A 197 3.10 23.85 -47.08
CA GLN A 197 4.24 24.47 -47.76
C GLN A 197 5.29 23.43 -48.16
N TRP A 198 5.60 22.49 -47.27
CA TRP A 198 6.50 21.38 -47.55
C TRP A 198 6.02 20.54 -48.73
N GLN A 199 4.73 20.19 -48.78
CA GLN A 199 4.15 19.46 -49.91
C GLN A 199 4.27 20.24 -51.23
N GLN A 200 4.06 21.56 -51.20
CA GLN A 200 4.25 22.42 -52.37
C GLN A 200 5.72 22.39 -52.84
N TYR A 201 6.67 22.54 -51.93
CA TYR A 201 8.10 22.46 -52.26
C TYR A 201 8.50 21.10 -52.83
N VAL A 202 7.99 20.00 -52.28
CA VAL A 202 8.25 18.65 -52.81
C VAL A 202 7.69 18.50 -54.23
N LEU A 203 6.50 19.03 -54.52
CA LEU A 203 5.92 19.01 -55.86
C LEU A 203 6.74 19.84 -56.86
N GLU A 204 7.18 21.04 -56.47
CA GLU A 204 8.05 21.89 -57.29
C GLU A 204 9.39 21.23 -57.57
N LEU A 205 10.01 20.62 -56.56
CA LEU A 205 11.28 19.92 -56.70
C LEU A 205 11.16 18.74 -57.67
N ASN A 206 10.07 17.97 -57.57
CA ASN A 206 9.81 16.86 -58.49
C ASN A 206 9.56 17.35 -59.93
N ARG A 207 8.87 18.48 -60.10
CA ARG A 207 8.68 19.12 -61.41
C ARG A 207 10.02 19.56 -61.99
N ASN A 208 10.87 20.22 -61.20
CA ASN A 208 12.19 20.69 -61.63
C ASN A 208 13.12 19.52 -61.97
N ARG A 209 13.11 18.44 -61.17
CA ARG A 209 13.83 17.21 -61.48
C ARG A 209 13.40 16.64 -62.83
N LYS A 210 12.10 16.54 -63.09
CA LYS A 210 11.57 16.06 -64.37
C LYS A 210 12.01 16.95 -65.53
N PHE A 211 11.98 18.27 -65.34
CA PHE A 211 12.44 19.23 -66.34
C PHE A 211 13.95 19.07 -66.65
N LEU A 212 14.79 18.91 -65.63
CA LEU A 212 16.23 18.68 -65.82
C LEU A 212 16.51 17.36 -66.55
N LEU A 213 15.77 16.29 -66.24
CA LEU A 213 15.89 15.03 -66.95
C LEU A 213 15.53 15.17 -68.44
N ASP A 214 14.42 15.84 -68.77
CA ASP A 214 14.03 16.12 -70.17
C ASP A 214 15.07 17.00 -70.89
N MET A 215 15.66 17.99 -70.22
CA MET A 215 16.76 18.78 -70.78
C MET A 215 18.01 17.93 -71.07
N ILE A 216 18.38 17.02 -70.17
CA ILE A 216 19.50 16.10 -70.38
C ILE A 216 19.20 15.17 -71.55
N GLU A 217 18.01 14.57 -71.61
CA GLU A 217 17.59 13.71 -72.71
C GLU A 217 17.65 14.43 -74.06
N ARG A 218 17.17 15.68 -74.13
CA ARG A 218 17.26 16.50 -75.34
C ARG A 218 18.70 16.83 -75.73
N ALA A 219 19.55 17.15 -74.75
CA ALA A 219 20.96 17.41 -75.00
C ALA A 219 21.66 16.15 -75.53
N THR A 220 21.44 14.99 -74.91
CA THR A 220 21.98 13.70 -75.37
C THR A 220 21.50 13.35 -76.78
N LEU A 221 20.21 13.55 -77.08
CA LEU A 221 19.68 13.34 -78.43
C LEU A 221 20.36 14.26 -79.46
N ALA A 222 20.56 15.54 -79.13
CA ALA A 222 21.26 16.48 -80.00
C ALA A 222 22.73 16.10 -80.21
N PHE A 223 23.42 15.62 -79.16
CA PHE A 223 24.79 15.09 -79.28
C PHE A 223 24.87 13.88 -80.19
N ASN A 224 23.98 12.89 -80.02
CA ASN A 224 23.94 11.70 -80.87
C ASN A 224 23.67 12.07 -82.35
N GLN A 225 22.75 12.99 -82.59
CA GLN A 225 22.50 13.52 -83.94
C GLN A 225 23.73 14.24 -84.51
N GLY A 226 24.46 15.00 -83.69
CA GLY A 226 25.72 15.62 -84.09
C GLY A 226 26.79 14.60 -84.47
N GLU A 227 26.94 13.54 -83.69
CA GLU A 227 27.87 12.43 -83.95
C GLU A 227 27.52 11.70 -85.26
N ASP A 228 26.24 11.38 -85.48
CA ASP A 228 25.75 10.76 -86.72
C ASP A 228 26.05 11.63 -87.95
N LEU A 229 25.88 12.95 -87.83
CA LEU A 229 26.21 13.90 -88.90
C LEU A 229 27.71 13.95 -89.18
N CYS A 230 28.56 13.96 -88.14
CA CYS A 230 30.01 13.88 -88.29
C CYS A 230 30.42 12.59 -89.01
N HIS A 231 29.89 11.43 -88.60
CA HIS A 231 30.15 10.15 -89.28
C HIS A 231 29.70 10.16 -90.75
N ARG A 232 28.56 10.79 -91.05
CA ARG A 232 28.07 10.95 -92.42
C ARG A 232 28.99 11.83 -93.26
N ILE A 233 29.48 12.94 -92.70
CA ILE A 233 30.45 13.82 -93.37
C ILE A 233 31.75 13.07 -93.65
N ASP A 234 32.28 12.32 -92.69
CA ASP A 234 33.52 11.56 -92.87
C ASP A 234 33.37 10.45 -93.91
N SER A 235 32.21 9.80 -93.94
CA SER A 235 31.87 8.83 -94.99
C SER A 235 31.83 9.47 -96.38
N LEU A 236 31.24 10.67 -96.51
CA LEU A 236 31.21 11.42 -97.77
C LEU A 236 32.62 11.88 -98.20
N LYS A 237 33.44 12.39 -97.27
CA LYS A 237 34.84 12.73 -97.54
C LYS A 237 35.65 11.52 -97.99
N ALA A 238 35.45 10.37 -97.34
CA ALA A 238 36.11 9.13 -97.73
C ALA A 238 35.69 8.70 -99.15
N GLN A 239 34.40 8.83 -99.50
CA GLN A 239 33.89 8.55 -100.83
C GLN A 239 34.45 9.51 -101.88
N GLU A 240 34.43 10.82 -101.63
CA GLU A 240 35.00 11.83 -102.53
C GLU A 240 36.49 11.57 -102.79
N ASN A 241 37.25 11.23 -101.74
CA ASN A 241 38.67 10.89 -101.86
C ASN A 241 38.91 9.60 -102.65
N LYS A 242 37.99 8.61 -102.59
CA LYS A 242 38.04 7.42 -103.45
C LYS A 242 37.76 7.81 -104.90
N ASP A 243 36.72 8.59 -105.16
CA ASP A 243 36.34 9.02 -106.51
C ASP A 243 37.41 9.91 -107.14
N LYS A 244 38.03 10.80 -106.37
CA LYS A 244 39.17 11.63 -106.82
C LYS A 244 40.35 10.76 -107.22
N ARG A 245 40.70 9.75 -106.40
CA ARG A 245 41.77 8.79 -106.73
C ARG A 245 41.46 8.00 -107.99
N ALA A 246 40.22 7.53 -108.14
CA ALA A 246 39.78 6.84 -109.34
C ALA A 246 39.87 7.74 -110.60
N ARG A 247 39.41 9.00 -110.51
CA ARG A 247 39.53 9.98 -111.61
C ARG A 247 40.98 10.26 -111.98
N VAL A 248 41.88 10.45 -111.00
CA VAL A 248 43.31 10.65 -111.26
C VAL A 248 43.91 9.43 -111.95
N GLN A 249 43.59 8.21 -111.48
CA GLN A 249 44.06 6.99 -112.13
C GLN A 249 43.58 6.86 -113.57
N GLN A 250 42.31 7.17 -113.84
CA GLN A 250 41.77 7.21 -115.21
C GLN A 250 42.51 8.23 -116.08
N MET A 251 42.80 9.43 -115.54
CA MET A 251 43.56 10.47 -116.25
C MET A 251 44.99 10.02 -116.58
N VAL A 252 45.68 9.42 -115.61
CA VAL A 252 47.04 8.88 -115.80
C VAL A 252 47.05 7.78 -116.85
N GLU A 253 46.04 6.91 -116.87
CA GLU A 253 45.93 5.85 -117.87
C GLU A 253 45.68 6.41 -119.27
N VAL A 254 44.81 7.41 -119.42
CA VAL A 254 44.59 8.12 -120.69
C VAL A 254 45.88 8.81 -121.15
N GLU A 255 46.60 9.49 -120.26
CA GLU A 255 47.87 10.12 -120.57
C GLU A 255 48.93 9.10 -121.01
N ARG A 256 49.01 7.95 -120.33
CA ARG A 256 49.88 6.83 -120.75
C ARG A 256 49.53 6.33 -122.15
N GLN A 257 48.24 6.20 -122.48
CA GLN A 257 47.81 5.80 -123.82
C GLN A 257 48.17 6.86 -124.87
N ILE A 258 48.01 8.15 -124.57
CA ILE A 258 48.41 9.26 -125.46
C ILE A 258 49.93 9.27 -125.68
N VAL A 259 50.72 9.16 -124.61
CA VAL A 259 52.19 9.14 -124.71
C VAL A 259 52.67 7.89 -125.42
N GLY A 260 52.09 6.72 -125.13
CA GLY A 260 52.38 5.46 -125.82
C GLY A 260 52.13 5.57 -127.32
N THR A 261 50.92 5.99 -127.71
CA THR A 261 50.58 6.21 -129.13
C THR A 261 51.47 7.28 -129.80
N ARG A 262 51.85 8.34 -129.08
CA ARG A 262 52.81 9.33 -129.59
C ARG A 262 54.19 8.73 -129.84
N HIS A 263 54.70 7.95 -128.89
CA HIS A 263 56.01 7.31 -129.02
C HIS A 263 56.03 6.28 -130.14
N ASP A 264 54.95 5.50 -130.29
CA ASP A 264 54.79 4.57 -131.40
C ASP A 264 54.78 5.31 -132.76
N ASN A 265 54.06 6.43 -132.84
CA ASN A 265 54.06 7.28 -134.04
C ASN A 265 55.44 7.90 -134.33
N GLU A 266 56.14 8.40 -133.30
CA GLU A 266 57.51 8.92 -133.42
C GLU A 266 58.49 7.82 -133.84
N PHE A 267 58.37 6.62 -133.28
CA PHE A 267 59.17 5.45 -133.66
C PHE A 267 58.93 5.05 -135.11
N LEU A 268 57.67 4.99 -135.57
CA LEU A 268 57.33 4.71 -136.96
C LEU A 268 57.89 5.78 -137.91
N ARG A 269 57.85 7.07 -137.53
CA ARG A 269 58.50 8.16 -138.29
C ARG A 269 60.02 8.01 -138.33
N ALA A 270 60.65 7.68 -137.20
CA ALA A 270 62.10 7.54 -137.12
C ALA A 270 62.62 6.30 -137.86
N LYS A 271 61.85 5.21 -137.89
CA LYS A 271 62.19 3.98 -138.59
C LYS A 271 62.13 4.12 -140.12
N GLN A 272 61.44 5.15 -140.65
CA GLN A 272 61.47 5.47 -142.08
C GLN A 272 62.83 6.02 -142.56
N PHE A 273 63.76 6.32 -141.66
CA PHE A 273 65.14 6.66 -142.04
C PHE A 273 66.04 5.43 -141.89
N GLN A 274 66.45 4.85 -143.03
CA GLN A 274 67.53 3.85 -143.07
C GLN A 274 68.80 4.47 -142.46
N ARG A 275 69.24 3.94 -141.32
CA ARG A 275 70.55 4.27 -140.75
C ARG A 275 71.58 3.28 -141.28
N SER A 276 72.54 3.76 -142.05
CA SER A 276 73.83 3.06 -142.18
C SER A 276 74.55 3.16 -140.84
N VAL A 277 74.98 2.03 -140.30
CA VAL A 277 75.81 1.97 -139.09
C VAL A 277 77.20 2.43 -139.50
N ALA A 278 77.51 3.72 -139.31
CA ALA A 278 78.86 4.24 -139.41
C ALA A 278 79.64 3.90 -138.13
N GLU A 279 80.86 3.38 -138.30
CA GLU A 279 81.78 3.07 -137.20
C GLU A 279 82.05 4.29 -136.30
N LEU A 280 82.17 4.06 -134.99
CA LEU A 280 82.35 5.11 -133.98
C LEU A 280 83.61 5.95 -134.26
N ASP A 281 83.42 7.22 -134.63
CA ASP A 281 84.52 8.18 -134.76
C ASP A 281 85.13 8.49 -133.37
N PRO A 282 86.43 8.20 -133.14
CA PRO A 282 87.10 8.43 -131.87
C PRO A 282 87.10 9.91 -131.42
N ARG A 283 86.83 10.86 -132.31
CA ARG A 283 86.63 12.28 -131.95
C ARG A 283 85.34 12.53 -131.15
N LEU A 284 84.27 11.77 -131.42
CA LEU A 284 83.00 11.90 -130.71
C LEU A 284 83.08 11.32 -129.30
N VAL A 285 83.87 10.26 -129.11
CA VAL A 285 84.15 9.68 -127.78
C VAL A 285 84.85 10.69 -126.89
N ARG A 286 85.86 11.42 -127.40
CA ARG A 286 86.52 12.50 -126.64
C ARG A 286 85.58 13.65 -126.27
N LYS A 287 84.70 14.08 -127.19
CA LYS A 287 83.69 15.12 -126.88
C LYS A 287 82.72 14.65 -125.78
N ARG A 288 82.30 13.39 -125.82
CA ARG A 288 81.43 12.80 -124.79
C ARG A 288 82.12 12.77 -123.43
N ASP A 289 83.40 12.43 -123.39
CA ASP A 289 84.12 12.32 -122.12
C ASP A 289 84.39 13.70 -121.49
N LEU A 290 84.70 14.73 -122.30
CA LEU A 290 84.73 16.14 -121.85
C LEU A 290 83.38 16.61 -121.31
N PHE A 291 82.28 16.21 -121.96
CA PHE A 291 80.94 16.56 -121.51
C PHE A 291 80.58 15.89 -120.17
N LYS A 292 81.00 14.63 -119.98
CA LYS A 292 80.86 13.91 -118.71
C LYS A 292 81.66 14.59 -117.59
N GLU A 293 82.86 15.07 -117.86
CA GLU A 293 83.67 15.80 -116.89
C GLU A 293 83.02 17.13 -116.49
N ALA A 294 82.51 17.90 -117.46
CA ALA A 294 81.78 19.13 -117.17
C ALA A 294 80.51 18.88 -116.33
N HIS A 295 79.80 17.78 -116.59
CA HIS A 295 78.63 17.41 -115.79
C HIS A 295 78.99 16.94 -114.38
N ARG A 296 80.09 16.19 -114.21
CA ARG A 296 80.62 15.85 -112.88
C ARG A 296 81.00 17.10 -112.09
N ALA A 297 81.61 18.10 -112.74
CA ALA A 297 81.92 19.38 -112.11
C ALA A 297 80.66 20.12 -111.64
N ASN A 298 79.60 20.15 -112.46
CA ASN A 298 78.31 20.73 -112.07
C ASN A 298 77.64 19.98 -110.91
N ILE A 299 77.66 18.65 -110.92
CA ILE A 299 77.13 17.83 -109.82
C ILE A 299 77.88 18.14 -108.51
N ASN A 300 79.21 18.23 -108.56
CA ASN A 300 80.00 18.58 -107.38
C ASN A 300 79.65 19.98 -106.87
N ARG A 301 79.48 20.95 -107.77
CA ARG A 301 79.04 22.31 -107.42
C ARG A 301 77.66 22.33 -106.75
N PHE A 302 76.68 21.58 -107.27
CA PHE A 302 75.37 21.46 -106.63
C PHE A 302 75.45 20.74 -105.28
N GLY A 303 76.32 19.74 -105.15
CA GLY A 303 76.60 19.08 -103.87
C GLY A 303 77.11 20.05 -102.80
N VAL A 304 78.02 20.96 -103.18
CA VAL A 304 78.51 22.04 -102.30
C VAL A 304 77.35 22.97 -101.90
N ILE A 305 76.56 23.46 -102.87
CA ILE A 305 75.41 24.33 -102.58
C ILE A 305 74.41 23.66 -101.63
N ILE A 306 74.12 22.38 -101.80
CA ILE A 306 73.21 21.63 -100.92
C ILE A 306 73.78 21.55 -99.50
N ASN A 307 75.08 21.29 -99.35
CA ASN A 307 75.71 21.26 -98.03
C ASN A 307 75.76 22.65 -97.39
N ASP A 308 76.03 23.70 -98.17
CA ASP A 308 75.99 25.09 -97.69
C ASP A 308 74.56 25.50 -97.30
N THR A 309 73.55 25.01 -98.01
CA THR A 309 72.14 25.25 -97.66
C THR A 309 71.77 24.50 -96.38
N LYS A 310 72.31 23.29 -96.16
CA LYS A 310 72.10 22.52 -94.92
C LYS A 310 72.74 23.20 -93.71
N THR A 311 73.95 23.75 -93.86
CA THR A 311 74.63 24.51 -92.81
C THR A 311 73.94 25.86 -92.57
N TYR A 312 73.49 26.54 -93.62
CA TYR A 312 72.70 27.78 -93.51
C TYR A 312 71.37 27.57 -92.77
N LEU A 313 70.64 26.50 -93.09
CA LEU A 313 69.37 26.15 -92.44
C LEU A 313 69.55 25.52 -91.05
N GLN A 314 70.80 25.33 -90.59
CA GLN A 314 71.13 24.73 -89.29
C GLN A 314 70.34 23.44 -88.99
N LEU A 315 70.22 22.55 -89.98
CA LEU A 315 69.45 21.30 -89.83
C LEU A 315 69.99 20.39 -88.72
N GLU A 316 71.25 20.55 -88.33
CA GLU A 316 71.87 19.89 -87.17
C GLU A 316 71.25 20.37 -85.83
N ALA A 317 70.75 21.60 -85.74
CA ALA A 317 70.07 22.13 -84.55
C ALA A 317 68.67 21.51 -84.34
N VAL A 318 68.01 21.04 -85.41
CA VAL A 318 66.71 20.37 -85.32
C VAL A 318 66.80 19.05 -84.55
N GLN A 319 67.91 18.33 -84.68
CA GLN A 319 68.17 17.12 -83.87
C GLN A 319 68.32 17.46 -82.38
N GLY A 320 68.94 18.59 -82.05
CA GLY A 320 69.02 19.08 -80.66
C GLY A 320 67.66 19.44 -80.08
N VAL A 321 66.79 20.08 -80.87
CA VAL A 321 65.41 20.41 -80.45
C VAL A 321 64.59 19.14 -80.22
N LEU A 322 64.71 18.14 -81.10
CA LEU A 322 64.03 16.85 -80.93
C LEU A 322 64.47 16.13 -79.64
N TYR A 323 65.76 16.16 -79.32
CA TYR A 323 66.28 15.56 -78.09
C TYR A 323 65.75 16.27 -76.82
N GLU A 324 65.68 17.60 -76.82
CA GLU A 324 65.09 18.33 -75.67
C GLU A 324 63.58 18.10 -75.55
N ILE A 325 62.84 17.92 -76.66
CA ILE A 325 61.43 17.53 -76.64
C ILE A 325 61.26 16.12 -76.04
N GLU A 326 62.07 15.16 -76.45
CA GLU A 326 62.03 13.78 -75.92
C GLU A 326 62.30 13.78 -74.41
N LYS A 327 63.33 14.52 -73.96
CA LYS A 327 63.64 14.71 -72.54
C LYS A 327 62.50 15.37 -71.75
N GLN A 328 61.77 16.29 -72.36
CA GLN A 328 60.56 16.87 -71.73
C GLN A 328 59.42 15.86 -71.68
N GLN A 329 59.21 15.08 -72.74
CA GLN A 329 58.19 14.02 -72.75
C GLN A 329 58.44 12.98 -71.67
N ASP A 330 59.70 12.57 -71.46
CA ASP A 330 60.06 11.64 -70.38
C ASP A 330 59.74 12.19 -68.99
N LYS A 331 60.01 13.48 -68.76
CA LYS A 331 59.66 14.15 -67.49
C LYS A 331 58.14 14.19 -67.29
N TYR A 332 57.38 14.56 -68.32
CA TYR A 332 55.92 14.57 -68.23
C TYR A 332 55.35 13.17 -68.04
N MET A 333 55.92 12.16 -68.68
CA MET A 333 55.55 10.76 -68.50
C MET A 333 55.81 10.28 -67.07
N ALA A 334 56.97 10.64 -66.49
CA ALA A 334 57.28 10.34 -65.09
C ALA A 334 56.32 11.05 -64.12
N LEU A 335 56.01 12.33 -64.37
CA LEU A 335 55.05 13.08 -63.57
C LEU A 335 53.64 12.49 -63.66
N PHE A 336 53.21 12.07 -64.85
CA PHE A 336 51.91 11.43 -65.05
C PHE A 336 51.81 10.09 -64.31
N LYS A 337 52.88 9.27 -64.34
CA LYS A 337 52.96 8.03 -63.55
C LYS A 337 52.86 8.31 -62.05
N TYR A 338 53.59 9.32 -61.56
CA TYR A 338 53.50 9.74 -60.16
C TYR A 338 52.09 10.20 -59.81
N MET A 339 51.47 11.05 -60.63
CA MET A 339 50.11 11.54 -60.42
C MET A 339 49.11 10.38 -60.34
N ASN A 340 49.17 9.41 -61.26
CA ASN A 340 48.30 8.24 -61.24
C ASN A 340 48.52 7.38 -59.99
N ALA A 341 49.77 7.17 -59.58
CA ALA A 341 50.07 6.43 -58.35
C ALA A 341 49.52 7.16 -57.12
N THR A 342 49.67 8.49 -57.04
CA THR A 342 49.10 9.28 -55.95
C THR A 342 47.57 9.26 -55.97
N ASN A 343 46.94 9.28 -57.14
CA ASN A 343 45.49 9.24 -57.26
C ASN A 343 44.95 7.87 -56.83
N ALA A 344 45.63 6.77 -57.20
CA ALA A 344 45.32 5.44 -56.70
C ALA A 344 45.42 5.36 -55.16
N ASN A 345 46.47 5.94 -54.57
CA ASN A 345 46.61 6.01 -53.11
C ASN A 345 45.50 6.85 -52.44
N ILE A 346 45.06 7.93 -53.09
CA ILE A 346 43.93 8.76 -52.62
C ILE A 346 42.62 7.97 -52.69
N GLU A 347 42.39 7.21 -53.76
CA GLU A 347 41.23 6.34 -53.90
C GLU A 347 41.20 5.24 -52.84
N GLU A 348 42.35 4.62 -52.56
CA GLU A 348 42.52 3.64 -51.48
C GLU A 348 42.23 4.26 -50.10
N ALA A 349 42.83 5.42 -49.80
CA ALA A 349 42.60 6.15 -48.55
C ALA A 349 41.13 6.55 -48.38
N ASN A 350 40.47 6.99 -49.45
CA ASN A 350 39.04 7.29 -49.45
C ASN A 350 38.18 6.03 -49.27
N GLY A 351 38.64 4.87 -49.77
CA GLY A 351 38.03 3.58 -49.50
C GLY A 351 38.08 3.23 -48.01
N ILE A 352 39.27 3.33 -47.41
CA ILE A 352 39.48 3.09 -45.98
C ILE A 352 38.64 4.05 -45.12
N ALA A 353 38.61 5.35 -45.45
CA ALA A 353 37.79 6.32 -44.73
C ALA A 353 36.30 5.97 -44.76
N ARG A 354 35.77 5.58 -45.92
CA ARG A 354 34.38 5.12 -46.06
C ARG A 354 34.07 3.88 -45.24
N ASP A 355 35.01 2.96 -45.12
CA ASP A 355 34.80 1.76 -44.32
C ASP A 355 34.90 2.03 -42.82
N LEU A 356 35.79 2.94 -42.38
CA LEU A 356 35.82 3.44 -41.01
C LEU A 356 34.54 4.17 -40.62
N ASP A 357 33.96 4.98 -41.52
CA ASP A 357 32.68 5.64 -41.28
C ASP A 357 31.54 4.63 -41.06
N LYS A 358 31.47 3.59 -41.90
CA LYS A 358 30.49 2.50 -41.73
C LYS A 358 30.68 1.76 -40.41
N ASP A 359 31.92 1.49 -40.02
CA ASP A 359 32.19 0.81 -38.75
C ASP A 359 31.88 1.69 -37.54
N SER A 360 32.10 3.00 -37.63
CA SER A 360 31.67 3.98 -36.63
C SER A 360 30.14 4.00 -36.48
N GLU A 361 29.41 4.04 -37.60
CA GLU A 361 27.94 3.94 -37.59
C GLU A 361 27.45 2.64 -36.93
N ARG A 362 28.06 1.50 -37.26
CA ARG A 362 27.74 0.19 -36.65
C ARG A 362 28.01 0.18 -35.15
N LEU A 363 29.11 0.77 -34.69
CA LEU A 363 29.41 0.89 -33.26
C LEU A 363 28.40 1.78 -32.54
N HIS A 364 28.05 2.93 -33.12
CA HIS A 364 27.01 3.81 -32.56
C HIS A 364 25.64 3.14 -32.48
N GLU A 365 25.25 2.37 -33.50
CA GLU A 365 24.03 1.56 -33.43
C GLU A 365 24.12 0.48 -32.34
N GLY A 366 25.27 -0.18 -32.23
CA GLY A 366 25.54 -1.18 -31.19
C GLY A 366 25.41 -0.60 -29.78
N GLU A 367 26.00 0.57 -29.52
CA GLU A 367 25.87 1.30 -28.26
C GLU A 367 24.43 1.72 -27.99
N ARG A 368 23.71 2.22 -29.00
CA ARG A 368 22.30 2.58 -28.86
C ARG A 368 21.44 1.39 -28.47
N ARG A 369 21.69 0.21 -29.06
CA ARG A 369 21.00 -1.04 -28.71
C ARG A 369 21.32 -1.46 -27.27
N LYS A 370 22.59 -1.36 -26.84
CA LYS A 370 22.98 -1.64 -25.44
C LYS A 370 22.27 -0.71 -24.46
N ARG A 371 22.27 0.60 -24.70
CA ARG A 371 21.56 1.58 -23.84
C ARG A 371 20.06 1.25 -23.71
N LEU A 372 19.40 0.89 -24.82
CA LEU A 372 18.00 0.48 -24.79
C LEU A 372 17.77 -0.84 -24.02
N ALA A 373 18.71 -1.78 -24.08
CA ALA A 373 18.65 -3.01 -23.31
C ALA A 373 18.86 -2.74 -21.80
N ASP A 374 19.82 -1.91 -21.46
CA ASP A 374 20.11 -1.50 -20.08
C ASP A 374 18.93 -0.73 -19.48
N GLU A 375 18.30 0.20 -20.23
CA GLU A 375 17.09 0.89 -19.80
C GLU A 375 15.92 -0.07 -19.52
N ARG A 376 15.77 -1.13 -20.33
CA ARG A 376 14.76 -2.16 -20.08
C ARG A 376 15.10 -2.98 -18.84
N HIS A 377 16.37 -3.32 -18.64
CA HIS A 377 16.84 -4.06 -17.47
C HIS A 377 16.58 -3.27 -16.19
N VAL A 378 16.97 -1.99 -16.14
CA VAL A 378 16.74 -1.11 -14.99
C VAL A 378 15.24 -0.96 -14.70
N LYS A 379 14.40 -0.83 -15.73
CA LYS A 379 12.93 -0.79 -15.54
C LYS A 379 12.40 -2.10 -14.93
N SER A 380 12.90 -3.24 -15.37
CA SER A 380 12.55 -4.55 -14.80
C SER A 380 12.99 -4.66 -13.34
N GLU A 381 14.21 -4.24 -13.00
CA GLU A 381 14.72 -4.25 -11.62
C GLU A 381 13.92 -3.32 -10.71
N ILE A 382 13.56 -2.12 -11.18
CA ILE A 382 12.69 -1.20 -10.42
C ILE A 382 11.32 -1.83 -10.15
N GLN A 383 10.73 -2.52 -11.14
CA GLN A 383 9.46 -3.23 -10.96
C GLN A 383 9.60 -4.38 -9.95
N GLN A 384 10.69 -5.14 -10.01
CA GLN A 384 10.96 -6.20 -9.03
C GLN A 384 11.13 -5.64 -7.61
N LEU A 385 11.83 -4.51 -7.45
CA LEU A 385 11.98 -3.83 -6.16
C LEU A 385 10.65 -3.31 -5.62
N GLN A 386 9.80 -2.74 -6.47
CA GLN A 386 8.46 -2.29 -6.09
C GLN A 386 7.60 -3.46 -5.62
N ASN A 387 7.63 -4.58 -6.34
CA ASN A 387 6.89 -5.79 -5.96
C ASN A 387 7.42 -6.37 -4.63
N ALA A 388 8.74 -6.43 -4.45
CA ALA A 388 9.34 -6.86 -3.19
C ALA A 388 8.99 -5.93 -2.02
N HIS A 389 8.91 -4.62 -2.26
CA HIS A 389 8.50 -3.64 -1.25
C HIS A 389 7.04 -3.83 -0.84
N ILE A 390 6.12 -4.00 -1.80
CA ILE A 390 4.71 -4.30 -1.54
C ILE A 390 4.58 -5.60 -0.74
N HIS A 391 5.31 -6.65 -1.13
CA HIS A 391 5.30 -7.92 -0.41
C HIS A 391 5.81 -7.80 1.03
N THR A 392 6.89 -7.03 1.23
CA THR A 392 7.44 -6.76 2.57
C THR A 392 6.48 -5.96 3.43
N MET A 393 5.75 -4.99 2.86
CA MET A 393 4.72 -4.23 3.57
C MET A 393 3.56 -5.13 3.99
N ALA A 394 3.12 -6.03 3.10
CA ALA A 394 2.06 -7.00 3.41
C ALA A 394 2.48 -7.96 4.55
N LEU A 395 3.69 -8.51 4.49
CA LEU A 395 4.23 -9.35 5.56
C LEU A 395 4.33 -8.59 6.90
N LYS A 396 4.75 -7.32 6.88
CA LYS A 396 4.78 -6.50 8.09
C LYS A 396 3.39 -6.31 8.69
N GLN A 397 2.37 -6.05 7.87
CA GLN A 397 0.99 -5.94 8.33
C GLN A 397 0.48 -7.26 8.92
N GLU A 398 0.79 -8.39 8.29
CA GLU A 398 0.43 -9.70 8.81
C GLU A 398 1.12 -10.01 10.15
N THR A 399 2.41 -9.68 10.30
CA THR A 399 3.12 -9.85 11.57
C THR A 399 2.54 -8.98 12.69
N LEU A 400 2.12 -7.74 12.38
CA LEU A 400 1.46 -6.86 13.34
C LEU A 400 0.11 -7.45 13.78
N ALA A 401 -0.70 -7.92 12.83
CA ALA A 401 -1.98 -8.57 13.13
C ALA A 401 -1.80 -9.84 13.99
N GLN A 402 -0.76 -10.65 13.70
CA GLN A 402 -0.41 -11.81 14.51
C GLN A 402 0.06 -11.41 15.91
N GLN A 403 0.80 -10.32 16.04
CA GLN A 403 1.28 -9.80 17.32
C GLN A 403 0.14 -9.25 18.18
N GLU A 404 -0.79 -8.50 17.59
CA GLU A 404 -2.03 -8.06 18.25
C GLU A 404 -2.88 -9.26 18.70
N ALA A 405 -3.06 -10.26 17.84
CA ALA A 405 -3.78 -11.48 18.19
C ALA A 405 -3.09 -12.27 19.32
N LEU A 406 -1.75 -12.29 19.35
CA LEU A 406 -0.98 -12.91 20.42
C LEU A 406 -1.15 -12.15 21.74
N GLU A 407 -1.13 -10.81 21.72
CA GLU A 407 -1.36 -9.97 22.90
C GLU A 407 -2.75 -10.20 23.49
N VAL A 408 -3.79 -10.27 22.65
CA VAL A 408 -5.15 -10.62 23.08
C VAL A 408 -5.17 -12.01 23.74
N LYS A 409 -4.56 -13.01 23.11
CA LYS A 409 -4.46 -14.36 23.70
C LYS A 409 -3.70 -14.35 25.03
N LEU A 410 -2.62 -13.58 25.16
CA LEU A 410 -1.86 -13.45 26.40
C LEU A 410 -2.67 -12.74 27.50
N VAL A 411 -3.52 -11.77 27.16
CA VAL A 411 -4.45 -11.14 28.11
C VAL A 411 -5.51 -12.14 28.58
N ILE A 412 -6.08 -12.93 27.68
CA ILE A 412 -7.04 -14.00 28.02
C ILE A 412 -6.37 -15.03 28.95
N VAL A 413 -5.14 -15.45 28.64
CA VAL A 413 -4.38 -16.37 29.51
C VAL A 413 -4.10 -15.74 30.87
N LYS A 414 -3.72 -14.46 30.94
CA LYS A 414 -3.56 -13.75 32.22
C LYS A 414 -4.86 -13.68 33.02
N GLN A 415 -5.98 -13.41 32.38
CA GLN A 415 -7.30 -13.41 33.01
C GLN A 415 -7.69 -14.81 33.51
N ALA A 416 -7.49 -15.85 32.71
CA ALA A 416 -7.71 -17.24 33.12
C ALA A 416 -6.84 -17.64 34.31
N LEU A 417 -5.56 -17.24 34.33
CA LEU A 417 -4.65 -17.50 35.45
C LEU A 417 -5.06 -16.74 36.73
N SER A 418 -5.57 -15.51 36.59
CA SER A 418 -6.11 -14.76 37.73
C SER A 418 -7.39 -15.39 38.31
N LEU A 419 -8.26 -15.97 37.47
CA LEU A 419 -9.46 -16.69 37.89
C LEU A 419 -9.16 -18.00 38.61
N VAL A 420 -8.04 -18.66 38.29
CA VAL A 420 -7.58 -19.89 38.94
C VAL A 420 -6.78 -19.61 40.23
N GLY A 421 -6.53 -18.34 40.56
CA GLY A 421 -5.77 -17.95 41.76
C GLY A 421 -4.31 -18.40 41.69
N CYS A 422 -3.67 -18.25 40.52
CA CYS A 422 -2.24 -18.48 40.32
C CYS A 422 -1.55 -17.14 40.06
N ASP A 423 -0.76 -16.66 41.02
CA ASP A 423 0.00 -15.43 40.85
C ASP A 423 1.12 -15.61 39.82
N ARG A 424 1.33 -14.57 38.99
CA ARG A 424 2.33 -14.56 37.90
C ARG A 424 3.75 -14.82 38.43
N GLU A 425 4.00 -14.49 39.69
CA GLU A 425 5.27 -14.68 40.39
C GLU A 425 5.47 -16.14 40.85
N GLU A 426 4.42 -16.84 41.27
CA GLU A 426 4.48 -18.27 41.63
C GLU A 426 4.75 -19.15 40.40
N MET A 427 4.11 -18.84 39.28
CA MET A 427 4.37 -19.53 38.01
C MET A 427 5.74 -19.21 37.43
N ALA A 428 6.20 -17.96 37.55
CA ALA A 428 7.55 -17.58 37.15
C ALA A 428 8.59 -18.31 38.00
N ALA A 429 8.40 -18.38 39.33
CA ALA A 429 9.28 -19.13 40.23
C ALA A 429 9.32 -20.63 39.93
N LEU A 430 8.19 -21.23 39.54
CA LEU A 430 8.11 -22.63 39.12
C LEU A 430 8.77 -22.91 37.75
N LEU A 431 8.76 -21.92 36.84
CA LEU A 431 9.37 -22.04 35.50
C LEU A 431 10.86 -21.70 35.47
N THR A 432 11.34 -20.74 36.27
CA THR A 432 12.76 -20.34 36.32
C THR A 432 13.55 -20.95 37.48
N GLY A 433 12.90 -21.58 38.46
CA GLY A 433 13.56 -22.09 39.65
C GLY A 433 14.15 -20.98 40.53
N SER A 434 14.53 -21.33 41.76
CA SER A 434 14.98 -20.39 42.81
C SER A 434 16.31 -19.66 42.55
N ASN A 435 16.84 -19.69 41.32
CA ASN A 435 18.09 -19.03 40.94
C ASN A 435 17.80 -18.02 39.83
N GLY A 436 17.75 -16.73 40.17
CA GLY A 436 17.33 -15.62 39.31
C GLY A 436 18.25 -15.30 38.13
N ARG A 437 18.46 -16.24 37.20
CA ARG A 437 19.18 -15.98 35.95
C ARG A 437 18.43 -16.60 34.77
N SER A 438 17.85 -15.72 33.94
CA SER A 438 17.10 -16.04 32.72
C SER A 438 17.96 -16.77 31.70
N ASP A 439 17.95 -18.10 31.74
CA ASP A 439 18.45 -18.93 30.65
C ASP A 439 17.26 -19.65 29.99
N ARG A 440 16.85 -19.16 28.81
CA ARG A 440 15.67 -19.63 28.05
C ARG A 440 15.76 -21.10 27.59
N ASN A 441 16.90 -21.76 27.80
CA ASN A 441 17.19 -23.11 27.30
C ASN A 441 16.93 -24.24 28.31
N GLN A 442 16.31 -23.97 29.48
CA GLN A 442 16.03 -24.98 30.51
C GLN A 442 14.53 -25.24 30.77
N LEU A 443 13.66 -25.02 29.78
CA LEU A 443 12.28 -25.51 29.82
C LEU A 443 12.25 -27.00 29.46
N SER A 444 12.49 -27.86 30.45
CA SER A 444 12.29 -29.31 30.30
C SER A 444 10.79 -29.66 30.30
N GLU A 445 10.39 -30.59 29.42
CA GLU A 445 9.02 -31.09 29.26
C GLU A 445 8.39 -31.54 30.58
N ASP A 446 9.20 -32.14 31.47
CA ASP A 446 8.81 -32.57 32.81
C ASP A 446 8.38 -31.42 33.73
N ARG A 447 8.95 -30.23 33.57
CA ARG A 447 8.61 -29.05 34.39
C ARG A 447 7.32 -28.40 33.91
N LEU A 448 7.12 -28.36 32.59
CA LEU A 448 5.87 -27.94 31.96
C LEU A 448 4.71 -28.87 32.33
N MET A 449 4.95 -30.18 32.36
CA MET A 449 3.94 -31.15 32.79
C MET A 449 3.60 -31.01 34.28
N LYS A 450 4.56 -30.68 35.15
CA LYS A 450 4.32 -30.41 36.58
C LYS A 450 3.50 -29.15 36.83
N THR A 451 3.74 -28.08 36.07
CA THR A 451 2.95 -26.84 36.20
C THR A 451 1.57 -26.99 35.59
N LEU A 452 1.44 -27.70 34.46
CA LEU A 452 0.15 -28.00 33.86
C LEU A 452 -0.70 -28.89 34.77
N SER A 453 -0.12 -29.92 35.41
CA SER A 453 -0.85 -30.79 36.33
C SER A 453 -1.27 -30.14 37.65
N THR A 454 -0.60 -29.08 38.13
CA THR A 454 -1.10 -28.27 39.26
C THR A 454 -2.21 -27.31 38.85
N ILE A 455 -2.14 -26.73 37.65
CA ILE A 455 -3.22 -25.91 37.08
C ILE A 455 -4.46 -26.78 36.83
N GLU A 456 -4.29 -27.96 36.23
CA GLU A 456 -5.37 -28.91 35.94
C GLU A 456 -6.09 -29.36 37.22
N ARG A 457 -5.36 -29.60 38.31
CA ARG A 457 -5.93 -29.94 39.61
C ARG A 457 -6.72 -28.79 40.24
N LYS A 458 -6.28 -27.53 40.07
CA LYS A 458 -7.00 -26.33 40.53
C LYS A 458 -8.25 -26.06 39.67
N VAL A 459 -8.16 -26.23 38.35
CA VAL A 459 -9.29 -26.09 37.41
C VAL A 459 -10.33 -27.18 37.64
N LEU A 460 -9.92 -28.43 37.88
CA LEU A 460 -10.85 -29.52 38.23
C LEU A 460 -11.63 -29.24 39.53
N ASN A 461 -11.00 -28.61 40.53
CA ASN A 461 -11.70 -28.17 41.74
C ASN A 461 -12.72 -27.04 41.49
N LEU A 462 -12.49 -26.17 40.50
CA LEU A 462 -13.43 -25.12 40.10
C LEU A 462 -14.58 -25.67 39.23
N VAL A 463 -14.29 -26.63 38.35
CA VAL A 463 -15.28 -27.25 37.45
C VAL A 463 -16.23 -28.20 38.18
N GLN A 464 -15.86 -28.75 39.34
CA GLN A 464 -16.78 -29.53 40.19
C GLN A 464 -17.96 -28.72 40.78
N LEU A 465 -17.93 -27.39 40.70
CA LEU A 465 -19.00 -26.51 41.18
C LEU A 465 -19.95 -26.00 40.07
N SER A 466 -19.71 -26.32 38.80
CA SER A 466 -20.48 -25.76 37.68
C SER A 466 -20.61 -26.74 36.50
N SER A 467 -21.41 -27.79 36.66
CA SER A 467 -21.77 -28.67 35.53
C SER A 467 -23.26 -29.06 35.55
N THR A 468 -24.08 -28.25 34.89
CA THR A 468 -25.35 -28.68 34.27
C THR A 468 -25.52 -27.94 32.94
N GLY A 469 -25.29 -28.63 31.82
CA GLY A 469 -25.67 -28.16 30.48
C GLY A 469 -24.90 -28.85 29.35
N PRO A 470 -25.55 -29.25 28.23
CA PRO A 470 -25.21 -30.45 27.45
C PRO A 470 -24.40 -30.18 26.16
N PRO A 471 -23.88 -31.26 25.52
CA PRO A 471 -22.98 -31.20 24.37
C PRO A 471 -23.69 -31.23 23.02
N ALA A 472 -22.99 -30.79 21.96
CA ALA A 472 -22.92 -31.36 20.61
C ALA A 472 -22.83 -30.27 19.53
N GLU A 473 -21.62 -29.99 19.07
CA GLU A 473 -21.37 -29.42 17.74
C GLU A 473 -21.75 -30.49 16.69
N GLN A 474 -22.55 -30.09 15.71
CA GLN A 474 -22.82 -30.87 14.50
C GLN A 474 -21.76 -30.55 13.45
N ASP A 475 -21.14 -31.58 12.88
CA ASP A 475 -20.31 -31.47 11.70
C ASP A 475 -21.09 -30.85 10.52
N PRO A 476 -20.49 -29.95 9.73
CA PRO A 476 -21.15 -29.34 8.59
C PRO A 476 -21.35 -30.35 7.45
N PRO A 477 -22.41 -30.20 6.65
CA PRO A 477 -22.79 -31.15 5.62
C PRO A 477 -21.79 -31.23 4.46
N VAL A 478 -21.60 -32.44 3.94
CA VAL A 478 -20.70 -32.88 2.84
C VAL A 478 -20.86 -32.06 1.53
N SER A 479 -21.92 -31.25 1.42
CA SER A 479 -22.15 -30.31 0.33
C SER A 479 -21.07 -29.22 0.17
N ALA A 480 -20.24 -28.99 1.20
CA ALA A 480 -19.12 -28.04 1.16
C ALA A 480 -17.81 -28.62 0.58
N LEU A 481 -17.73 -29.94 0.39
CA LEU A 481 -16.49 -30.62 -0.03
C LEU A 481 -16.31 -30.77 -1.54
N TYR A 482 -17.33 -30.44 -2.35
CA TYR A 482 -17.21 -30.44 -3.81
C TYR A 482 -17.63 -29.08 -4.40
N GLY A 483 -16.63 -28.34 -4.87
CA GLY A 483 -16.83 -27.13 -5.65
C GLY A 483 -17.70 -27.41 -6.88
N SER A 484 -18.66 -26.51 -7.10
CA SER A 484 -19.68 -26.52 -8.15
C SER A 484 -19.23 -27.00 -9.54
N GLN A 485 -20.16 -27.63 -10.29
CA GLN A 485 -20.00 -28.00 -11.69
C GLN A 485 -19.42 -26.84 -12.53
N GLN A 486 -18.28 -27.08 -13.15
CA GLN A 486 -17.47 -26.07 -13.84
C GLN A 486 -17.98 -25.82 -15.27
N CYS A 487 -17.91 -24.57 -15.74
CA CYS A 487 -18.34 -24.19 -17.09
C CYS A 487 -17.28 -24.57 -18.14
N ALA A 488 -17.57 -25.59 -18.97
CA ALA A 488 -16.70 -26.02 -20.06
C ALA A 488 -16.37 -24.90 -21.07
N GLU A 489 -17.28 -23.94 -21.28
CA GLU A 489 -17.06 -22.86 -22.25
C GLU A 489 -16.04 -21.81 -21.78
N CYS A 490 -15.85 -21.65 -20.46
CA CYS A 490 -14.82 -20.75 -19.95
C CYS A 490 -13.41 -21.32 -20.15
N ALA A 491 -13.29 -22.65 -20.23
CA ALA A 491 -12.04 -23.31 -20.58
C ALA A 491 -11.71 -23.13 -22.07
N GLU A 492 -12.71 -23.02 -22.95
CA GLU A 492 -12.57 -22.83 -24.41
C GLU A 492 -12.39 -21.36 -24.80
N GLY A 493 -13.09 -20.41 -24.14
CA GLY A 493 -13.13 -19.00 -24.55
C GLY A 493 -11.79 -18.25 -24.51
N GLN A 494 -10.79 -18.75 -23.77
CA GLN A 494 -9.44 -18.16 -23.78
C GLN A 494 -8.58 -18.61 -24.96
N ASP A 495 -8.82 -19.78 -25.55
CA ASP A 495 -8.08 -20.22 -26.74
C ASP A 495 -8.56 -19.47 -28.00
N VAL A 496 -9.84 -19.06 -28.01
CA VAL A 496 -10.41 -18.23 -29.08
C VAL A 496 -9.87 -16.80 -29.03
N ASN A 497 -9.63 -16.25 -27.84
CA ASN A 497 -9.10 -14.88 -27.67
C ASN A 497 -7.59 -14.75 -27.92
N GLN A 498 -6.86 -15.84 -28.20
CA GLN A 498 -5.44 -15.76 -28.63
C GLN A 498 -5.28 -15.64 -30.15
N HIS A 499 -6.35 -15.81 -30.93
CA HIS A 499 -6.30 -15.88 -32.38
C HIS A 499 -7.31 -14.91 -33.00
N ASP A 500 -7.03 -13.62 -32.88
CA ASP A 500 -7.97 -12.53 -33.21
C ASP A 500 -8.38 -12.40 -34.70
N GLU A 501 -7.93 -13.25 -35.63
CA GLU A 501 -8.30 -13.08 -37.06
C GLU A 501 -8.49 -14.37 -37.88
N ARG A 502 -8.65 -15.56 -37.29
CA ARG A 502 -8.90 -16.79 -38.09
C ARG A 502 -10.00 -17.66 -37.50
N ILE A 503 -10.88 -18.17 -38.36
CA ILE A 503 -11.86 -19.21 -38.05
C ILE A 503 -11.09 -20.47 -37.62
N VAL A 504 -11.03 -20.72 -36.32
CA VAL A 504 -10.39 -21.92 -35.75
C VAL A 504 -11.37 -23.09 -35.90
N LEU A 505 -10.92 -24.18 -36.54
CA LEU A 505 -11.68 -25.42 -36.65
C LEU A 505 -11.84 -26.07 -35.26
N PRO A 506 -12.96 -26.75 -34.96
CA PRO A 506 -13.18 -27.42 -33.67
C PRO A 506 -12.05 -28.40 -33.36
N THR A 507 -11.44 -28.27 -32.18
CA THR A 507 -10.39 -29.18 -31.72
C THR A 507 -10.95 -30.57 -31.43
N ASP A 508 -10.16 -31.61 -31.67
CA ASP A 508 -10.56 -33.00 -31.40
C ASP A 508 -10.96 -33.21 -29.93
N HIS A 509 -12.06 -33.95 -29.71
CA HIS A 509 -12.67 -34.16 -28.40
C HIS A 509 -11.69 -34.70 -27.34
N ARG A 510 -10.74 -35.54 -27.74
CA ARG A 510 -9.70 -36.08 -26.84
C ARG A 510 -8.75 -35.01 -26.32
N HIS A 511 -8.30 -34.11 -27.21
CA HIS A 511 -7.45 -32.98 -26.85
C HIS A 511 -8.17 -31.99 -25.93
N LEU A 512 -9.49 -31.86 -26.12
CA LEU A 512 -10.35 -30.99 -25.33
C LEU A 512 -10.49 -31.50 -23.89
N VAL A 513 -10.71 -32.80 -23.70
CA VAL A 513 -10.76 -33.44 -22.37
C VAL A 513 -9.42 -33.28 -21.65
N GLU A 514 -8.31 -33.50 -22.35
CA GLU A 514 -6.97 -33.41 -21.77
C GLU A 514 -6.61 -31.96 -21.38
N ASN A 515 -6.98 -30.98 -22.21
CA ASN A 515 -6.80 -29.56 -21.89
C ASN A 515 -7.67 -29.13 -20.70
N VAL A 516 -8.92 -29.58 -20.63
CA VAL A 516 -9.79 -29.31 -19.48
C VAL A 516 -9.21 -29.91 -18.20
N GLN A 517 -8.68 -31.14 -18.24
CA GLN A 517 -8.04 -31.79 -17.09
C GLN A 517 -6.77 -31.05 -16.61
N ARG A 518 -5.87 -30.67 -17.53
CA ARG A 518 -4.67 -29.89 -17.16
C ARG A 518 -5.04 -28.51 -16.59
N ARG A 519 -6.07 -27.88 -17.13
CA ARG A 519 -6.54 -26.54 -16.70
C ARG A 519 -7.33 -26.57 -15.40
N THR A 520 -8.02 -27.68 -15.09
CA THR A 520 -8.70 -27.84 -13.79
C THR A 520 -7.73 -27.97 -12.63
N THR A 521 -6.55 -28.53 -12.87
CA THR A 521 -5.47 -28.63 -11.88
C THR A 521 -4.61 -27.37 -11.78
N ALA A 522 -4.77 -26.39 -12.66
CA ALA A 522 -3.99 -25.16 -12.64
C ALA A 522 -4.50 -24.19 -11.55
N PRO A 523 -3.62 -23.67 -10.67
CA PRO A 523 -4.03 -22.80 -9.56
C PRO A 523 -4.69 -21.49 -10.01
N GLU A 524 -4.34 -21.00 -11.21
CA GLU A 524 -4.93 -19.78 -11.79
C GLU A 524 -6.42 -19.91 -12.14
N MET A 525 -6.89 -21.13 -12.38
CA MET A 525 -8.29 -21.39 -12.76
C MET A 525 -9.23 -21.50 -11.57
N GLN A 526 -8.72 -21.78 -10.35
CA GLN A 526 -9.56 -21.88 -9.13
C GLN A 526 -10.31 -20.58 -8.83
N TYR A 527 -9.73 -19.42 -9.17
CA TYR A 527 -10.35 -18.10 -9.00
C TYR A 527 -11.38 -17.72 -10.07
N ARG A 528 -11.51 -18.54 -11.13
CA ARG A 528 -12.43 -18.31 -12.27
C ARG A 528 -13.54 -19.34 -12.35
N LEU A 529 -13.60 -20.29 -11.42
CA LEU A 529 -14.66 -21.28 -11.34
C LEU A 529 -15.96 -20.62 -10.92
N HIS A 530 -16.87 -20.48 -11.87
CA HIS A 530 -18.25 -20.10 -11.61
C HIS A 530 -19.19 -21.15 -12.18
N THR A 531 -20.41 -21.19 -11.64
CA THR A 531 -21.47 -22.07 -12.14
C THR A 531 -21.89 -21.67 -13.56
N LEU A 532 -22.44 -22.62 -14.32
CA LEU A 532 -22.99 -22.39 -15.66
C LEU A 532 -24.05 -21.27 -15.67
N SER A 533 -24.81 -21.13 -14.58
CA SER A 533 -25.81 -20.07 -14.36
C SER A 533 -25.23 -18.68 -14.17
N GLN A 534 -23.97 -18.56 -13.73
CA GLN A 534 -23.28 -17.29 -13.52
C GLN A 534 -22.37 -16.89 -14.69
N CYS A 535 -22.29 -17.72 -15.75
CA CYS A 535 -21.48 -17.45 -16.92
C CYS A 535 -22.06 -16.30 -17.77
N LYS A 536 -21.21 -15.34 -18.16
CA LYS A 536 -21.58 -14.20 -19.00
C LYS A 536 -21.45 -14.47 -20.51
N LEU A 537 -21.01 -15.66 -20.92
CA LEU A 537 -20.82 -16.00 -22.34
C LEU A 537 -22.17 -16.28 -23.05
N PRO A 538 -22.37 -15.84 -24.30
CA PRO A 538 -23.68 -15.92 -24.98
C PRO A 538 -24.24 -17.34 -25.12
N ARG A 539 -23.39 -18.34 -25.36
CA ARG A 539 -23.81 -19.72 -25.64
C ARG A 539 -24.15 -20.49 -24.36
N SER A 540 -23.37 -20.34 -23.30
CA SER A 540 -23.71 -20.83 -21.96
C SER A 540 -25.05 -20.27 -21.42
N ARG A 541 -25.40 -18.99 -21.66
CA ARG A 541 -26.74 -18.46 -21.37
C ARG A 541 -27.85 -19.16 -22.15
N MET A 542 -27.58 -19.51 -23.40
CA MET A 542 -28.50 -20.27 -24.25
C MET A 542 -28.75 -21.68 -23.71
N LEU A 543 -27.71 -22.34 -23.18
CA LEU A 543 -27.82 -23.67 -22.55
C LEU A 543 -28.56 -23.63 -21.21
N VAL A 544 -28.37 -22.58 -20.40
CA VAL A 544 -29.12 -22.37 -19.16
C VAL A 544 -30.61 -22.20 -19.47
N ASN A 545 -30.96 -21.38 -20.47
CA ASN A 545 -32.36 -21.20 -20.88
C ASN A 545 -33.02 -22.48 -21.41
N LYS A 546 -32.26 -23.38 -22.06
CA LYS A 546 -32.75 -24.70 -22.49
C LYS A 546 -32.97 -25.70 -21.35
N ARG A 547 -32.37 -25.50 -20.17
CA ARG A 547 -32.59 -26.36 -18.99
C ARG A 547 -33.82 -25.96 -18.18
N TYR A 548 -34.30 -24.74 -18.36
CA TYR A 548 -35.50 -24.21 -17.71
C TYR A 548 -36.75 -24.24 -18.63
N GLN A 549 -36.64 -24.89 -19.79
CA GLN A 549 -37.74 -25.39 -20.62
C GLN A 549 -37.79 -26.91 -20.45
#